data_AF-A0AAE3C4C8-F1
#
_entry.id   AF-A0AAE3C4C8-F1
#
_cell.length_a   1.000
_cell.length_b   1.000
_cell.length_c   1.000
_cell.angle_alpha   90.00
_cell.angle_beta   90.00
_cell.angle_gamma   90.00
#
_symmetry.space_group_name_H-M   'P 1'
#
loop_
_entity.id
_entity.type
_entity.pdbx_description
1 polymer ?
#
loop_
_entity_poly.entity_id
_entity_poly.type
_entity_poly.pdbx_seq_one_letter_code
_entity_poly.pdbx_strand_id
1 'polypeptide(L)'
;MIHNVYIMRRSGECLISRKYGSLEADDDLVTGFLSAILNFGEQIDGERVESIVMGNKKFVYTAMNDIIFIAYADKDDPVKESLELIGQKFMEKYGEALREWKGDKSIFEDFMKTMDEVLGEEGRGRDMKMDDVFEKLKKGAISATEASQQLVDFFLKKVKGSK
;
A
#
# COMPACT_ATOMS: atom_id res chain seq x y z
N MET A 1 4.69 -0.63 -10.47
CA MET A 1 4.85 -0.99 -9.05
C MET A 1 3.77 -0.40 -8.14
N ILE A 2 3.27 -1.19 -7.19
CA ILE A 2 2.49 -0.68 -6.04
C ILE A 2 3.47 -0.13 -4.99
N HIS A 3 3.20 1.08 -4.48
CA HIS A 3 4.02 1.74 -3.46
C HIS A 3 3.38 1.64 -2.08
N ASN A 4 2.06 1.83 -1.97
CA ASN A 4 1.35 1.71 -0.69
C ASN A 4 -0.06 1.15 -0.91
N VAL A 5 -0.57 0.44 0.07
CA VAL A 5 -1.99 0.08 0.17
C VAL A 5 -2.55 0.54 1.50
N TYR A 6 -3.70 1.21 1.46
CA TYR A 6 -4.44 1.67 2.63
C TYR A 6 -5.79 0.96 2.70
N ILE A 7 -6.19 0.63 3.92
CA ILE A 7 -7.57 0.28 4.26
C ILE A 7 -8.04 1.31 5.27
N MET A 8 -9.10 2.03 4.95
CA MET A 8 -9.61 3.10 5.80
C MET A 8 -11.13 3.05 5.88
N ARG A 9 -11.69 3.64 6.94
CA ARG A 9 -13.11 3.95 6.96
C ARG A 9 -13.42 5.13 6.06
N ARG A 10 -14.66 5.25 5.60
CA ARG A 10 -15.14 6.41 4.86
C ARG A 10 -14.97 7.73 5.62
N SER A 11 -14.95 7.69 6.96
CA SER A 11 -14.62 8.82 7.84
C SER A 11 -13.17 9.30 7.75
N GLY A 12 -12.28 8.57 7.07
CA GLY A 12 -10.85 8.90 6.94
C GLY A 12 -9.95 8.22 7.98
N GLU A 13 -10.52 7.43 8.90
CA GLU A 13 -9.75 6.67 9.89
C GLU A 13 -8.96 5.54 9.20
N CYS A 14 -7.62 5.61 9.29
CA CYS A 14 -6.73 4.58 8.76
C CYS A 14 -6.78 3.30 9.62
N LEU A 15 -7.19 2.17 9.03
CA LEU A 15 -7.20 0.86 9.70
C LEU A 15 -5.88 0.12 9.46
N ILE A 16 -5.42 0.12 8.21
CA ILE A 16 -4.17 -0.50 7.77
C ILE A 16 -3.46 0.45 6.80
N SER A 17 -2.16 0.61 7.00
CA SER A 17 -1.23 1.13 5.98
C SER A 17 -0.13 0.10 5.76
N ARG A 18 0.01 -0.37 4.52
CA ARG A 18 1.07 -1.30 4.11
C ARG A 18 1.95 -0.62 3.05
N LYS A 19 3.21 -0.39 3.42
CA LYS A 19 4.21 0.28 2.57
C LYS A 19 5.06 -0.75 1.84
N TYR A 20 5.26 -0.49 0.55
CA TYR A 20 5.93 -1.35 -0.43
C TYR A 20 6.97 -0.59 -1.25
N GLY A 21 6.84 0.74 -1.32
CA GLY A 21 7.82 1.66 -1.87
C GLY A 21 8.24 2.70 -0.83
N SER A 22 9.01 3.69 -1.27
CA SER A 22 9.62 4.69 -0.40
C SER A 22 8.74 5.92 -0.16
N LEU A 23 7.41 5.79 -0.16
CA LEU A 23 6.53 6.92 0.17
C LEU A 23 6.62 7.20 1.67
N GLU A 24 7.25 8.32 2.02
CA GLU A 24 7.29 8.83 3.38
C GLU A 24 6.21 9.91 3.54
N ALA A 25 5.03 9.48 3.96
CA ALA A 25 3.93 10.32 4.36
C ALA A 25 3.29 9.78 5.64
N ASP A 26 2.69 10.68 6.41
CA ASP A 26 1.85 10.35 7.56
C ASP A 26 0.56 9.68 7.07
N ASP A 27 0.26 8.49 7.59
CA ASP A 27 -0.83 7.67 7.07
C ASP A 27 -2.21 8.29 7.37
N ASP A 28 -2.38 8.93 8.53
CA ASP A 28 -3.64 9.56 8.92
C ASP A 28 -3.90 10.85 8.11
N LEU A 29 -2.84 11.61 7.79
CA LEU A 29 -2.93 12.75 6.87
C LEU A 29 -3.37 12.29 5.47
N VAL A 30 -2.78 11.22 4.95
CA VAL A 30 -3.12 10.68 3.62
C VAL A 30 -4.57 10.19 3.61
N THR A 31 -4.99 9.36 4.56
CA THR A 31 -6.37 8.82 4.57
C THR A 31 -7.41 9.90 4.85
N GLY A 32 -7.11 10.88 5.70
CA GLY A 32 -7.98 12.03 5.94
C GLY A 32 -8.20 12.89 4.67
N PHE A 33 -7.12 13.18 3.94
CA PHE A 33 -7.21 13.92 2.68
C PHE A 33 -7.97 13.14 1.61
N LEU A 34 -7.69 11.85 1.46
CA LEU A 34 -8.38 10.99 0.49
C LEU A 34 -9.88 10.90 0.81
N SER A 35 -10.27 10.72 2.07
CA SER A 35 -11.68 10.75 2.48
C SER A 35 -12.38 12.05 2.06
N ALA A 36 -11.74 13.21 2.29
CA ALA A 36 -12.29 14.50 1.90
C ALA A 36 -12.53 14.59 0.38
N ILE A 37 -11.58 14.13 -0.44
CA ILE A 37 -11.72 14.13 -1.90
C ILE A 37 -12.83 13.18 -2.36
N LEU A 38 -12.88 11.96 -1.80
CA LEU A 38 -13.90 10.98 -2.17
C LEU A 38 -15.30 11.49 -1.84
N ASN A 39 -15.48 12.06 -0.64
CA ASN A 39 -16.75 12.66 -0.22
C ASN A 39 -17.12 13.88 -1.08
N PHE A 40 -16.13 14.70 -1.46
CA PHE A 40 -16.35 15.85 -2.33
C PHE A 40 -16.77 15.42 -3.75
N GLY A 41 -16.12 14.39 -4.31
CA GLY A 41 -16.48 13.87 -5.63
C GLY A 41 -17.91 13.34 -5.68
N GLU A 42 -18.32 12.57 -4.66
CA GLU A 42 -19.69 12.05 -4.55
C GLU A 42 -20.74 13.18 -4.44
N GLN A 43 -20.41 14.31 -3.82
CA GLN A 43 -21.32 15.46 -3.73
C GLN A 43 -21.54 16.21 -5.05
N ILE A 44 -20.57 16.16 -5.97
CA ILE A 44 -20.64 16.92 -7.23
C ILE A 44 -21.50 16.19 -8.25
N ASP A 45 -21.22 14.90 -8.49
CA ASP A 45 -21.76 14.17 -9.63
C ASP A 45 -22.61 12.96 -9.20
N GLY A 46 -22.69 12.68 -7.90
CA GLY A 46 -23.30 11.45 -7.38
C GLY A 46 -22.52 10.17 -7.70
N GLU A 47 -21.48 10.28 -8.52
CA GLU A 47 -20.57 9.19 -8.88
C GLU A 47 -19.38 9.11 -7.93
N ARG A 48 -18.79 7.91 -7.85
CA ARG A 48 -17.62 7.65 -7.01
C ARG A 48 -16.35 7.97 -7.77
N VAL A 49 -15.40 8.62 -7.10
CA VAL A 49 -14.06 8.83 -7.64
C VAL A 49 -13.38 7.47 -7.87
N GLU A 50 -13.09 7.14 -9.13
CA GLU A 50 -12.44 5.87 -9.47
C GLU A 50 -10.92 5.89 -9.26
N SER A 51 -10.29 7.03 -9.57
CA SER A 51 -8.85 7.22 -9.41
C SER A 51 -8.47 8.70 -9.30
N ILE A 52 -7.32 8.97 -8.68
CA ILE A 52 -6.67 10.29 -8.69
C ILE A 52 -5.29 10.11 -9.30
N VAL A 53 -5.02 10.80 -10.40
CA VAL A 53 -3.75 10.69 -11.14
C VAL A 53 -2.86 11.89 -10.80
N MET A 54 -1.62 11.62 -10.40
CA MET A 54 -0.61 12.61 -10.02
C MET A 54 0.69 12.31 -10.79
N GLY A 55 0.89 12.97 -11.93
CA GLY A 55 2.04 12.72 -12.79
C GLY A 55 2.07 11.26 -13.28
N ASN A 56 3.15 10.54 -12.95
CA ASN A 56 3.33 9.12 -13.29
C ASN A 56 2.80 8.16 -12.21
N LYS A 57 2.03 8.66 -11.23
CA LYS A 57 1.44 7.89 -10.14
C LYS A 57 -0.07 8.02 -10.14
N LYS A 58 -0.75 7.08 -9.49
CA LYS A 58 -2.18 7.14 -9.25
C LYS A 58 -2.56 6.56 -7.90
N PHE A 59 -3.62 7.09 -7.33
CA PHE A 59 -4.44 6.41 -6.33
C PHE A 59 -5.60 5.73 -7.04
N VAL A 60 -5.82 4.46 -6.74
CA VAL A 60 -6.97 3.67 -7.23
C VAL A 60 -7.77 3.21 -6.03
N TYR A 61 -9.10 3.27 -6.14
CA TYR A 61 -10.01 2.99 -5.02
C TYR A 61 -10.93 1.83 -5.34
N THR A 62 -11.30 1.07 -4.32
CA THR A 62 -12.53 0.26 -4.31
C THR A 62 -13.17 0.38 -2.93
N ALA A 63 -14.49 0.27 -2.86
CA ALA A 63 -15.24 0.47 -1.61
C ALA A 63 -16.21 -0.68 -1.39
N MET A 64 -16.23 -1.20 -0.17
CA MET A 64 -17.16 -2.23 0.28
C MET A 64 -17.76 -1.79 1.61
N ASN A 65 -19.07 -1.56 1.63
CA ASN A 65 -19.77 -0.94 2.76
C ASN A 65 -19.12 0.41 3.16
N ASP A 66 -18.77 0.57 4.44
CA ASP A 66 -18.14 1.78 5.01
C ASP A 66 -16.60 1.75 4.94
N ILE A 67 -16.03 0.74 4.26
CA ILE A 67 -14.58 0.54 4.14
C ILE A 67 -14.13 0.87 2.72
N ILE A 68 -13.01 1.60 2.64
CA ILE A 68 -12.38 2.03 1.41
C ILE A 68 -10.98 1.43 1.36
N PHE A 69 -10.69 0.76 0.26
CA PHE A 69 -9.40 0.17 -0.05
C PHE A 69 -8.74 1.02 -1.13
N ILE A 70 -7.46 1.34 -0.93
CA ILE A 70 -6.75 2.29 -1.77
C ILE A 70 -5.37 1.75 -2.10
N ALA A 71 -5.01 1.75 -3.38
CA ALA A 71 -3.64 1.50 -3.81
C ALA A 71 -3.02 2.79 -4.36
N TYR A 72 -1.80 3.10 -3.91
CA TYR A 72 -0.93 4.09 -4.54
C TYR A 72 0.09 3.35 -5.41
N ALA A 73 0.05 3.58 -6.72
CA ALA A 73 0.79 2.81 -7.72
C ALA A 73 1.33 3.68 -8.86
N ASP A 74 2.17 3.11 -9.73
CA ASP A 74 2.50 3.78 -10.99
C ASP A 74 1.23 3.84 -11.88
N LYS A 75 1.14 4.88 -12.71
CA LYS A 75 -0.05 5.19 -13.50
C LYS A 75 -0.49 4.00 -14.38
N ASP A 76 0.46 3.26 -14.91
CA ASP A 76 0.20 2.22 -15.91
C ASP A 76 0.03 0.82 -15.28
N ASP A 77 0.19 0.67 -13.95
CA ASP A 77 0.01 -0.64 -13.32
C ASP A 77 -1.46 -1.03 -13.16
N PRO A 78 -1.82 -2.27 -13.49
CA PRO A 78 -3.14 -2.82 -13.19
C PRO A 78 -3.20 -3.24 -11.72
N VAL A 79 -3.85 -2.44 -10.87
CA VAL A 79 -3.93 -2.71 -9.41
C VAL A 79 -5.35 -2.96 -8.92
N LYS A 80 -6.35 -2.74 -9.78
CA LYS A 80 -7.76 -2.75 -9.38
C LYS A 80 -8.21 -4.15 -8.93
N GLU A 81 -7.90 -5.18 -9.71
CA GLU A 81 -8.30 -6.57 -9.42
C GLU A 81 -7.67 -7.07 -8.11
N SER A 82 -6.37 -6.82 -7.91
CA SER A 82 -5.67 -7.16 -6.67
C SER A 82 -6.25 -6.42 -5.47
N LEU A 83 -6.60 -5.14 -5.64
CA LEU A 83 -7.22 -4.34 -4.59
C LEU A 83 -8.64 -4.82 -4.25
N GLU A 84 -9.41 -5.27 -5.24
CA GLU A 84 -10.73 -5.89 -5.04
C GLU A 84 -10.61 -7.24 -4.33
N LEU A 85 -9.63 -8.07 -4.68
CA LEU A 85 -9.37 -9.34 -3.99
C LEU A 85 -8.95 -9.11 -2.53
N ILE A 86 -8.11 -8.11 -2.26
CA ILE A 86 -7.79 -7.68 -0.89
C ILE A 86 -9.07 -7.27 -0.16
N GLY A 87 -9.92 -6.47 -0.79
CA GLY A 87 -11.18 -6.02 -0.22
C GLY A 87 -12.10 -7.18 0.16
N GLN A 88 -12.28 -8.14 -0.75
CA GLN A 88 -13.10 -9.33 -0.50
C GLN A 88 -12.58 -10.11 0.71
N LYS A 89 -11.28 -10.44 0.72
CA LYS A 89 -10.65 -11.18 1.83
C LYS A 89 -10.73 -10.43 3.16
N PHE A 90 -10.61 -9.10 3.14
CA PHE A 90 -10.72 -8.28 4.34
C PHE A 90 -12.15 -8.32 4.90
N MET A 91 -13.15 -8.15 4.03
CA MET A 91 -14.55 -8.16 4.44
C MET A 91 -15.01 -9.55 4.90
N GLU A 92 -14.53 -10.62 4.27
CA GLU A 92 -14.76 -12.01 4.71
C GLU A 92 -14.21 -12.24 6.13
N LYS A 93 -13.03 -11.69 6.44
CA LYS A 93 -12.34 -11.94 7.71
C LYS A 93 -12.81 -11.03 8.85
N TYR A 94 -13.06 -9.75 8.59
CA TYR A 94 -13.32 -8.75 9.62
C TYR A 94 -14.66 -8.02 9.48
N GLY A 95 -15.46 -8.30 8.45
CA GLY A 95 -16.71 -7.59 8.18
C GLY A 95 -17.69 -7.58 9.35
N GLU A 96 -17.74 -8.67 10.12
CA GLU A 96 -18.56 -8.73 11.34
C GLU A 96 -17.90 -7.98 12.51
N ALA A 97 -16.61 -8.20 12.75
CA ALA A 97 -15.85 -7.56 13.83
C ALA A 97 -15.86 -6.02 13.72
N LEU A 98 -15.88 -5.48 12.50
CA LEU A 98 -15.96 -4.04 12.23
C LEU A 98 -17.24 -3.37 12.73
N ARG A 99 -18.34 -4.10 12.90
CA ARG A 99 -19.61 -3.52 13.40
C ARG A 99 -19.52 -3.09 14.86
N GLU A 100 -18.73 -3.81 15.64
CA GLU A 100 -18.55 -3.57 17.08
C GLU A 100 -17.16 -3.02 17.41
N TRP A 101 -16.36 -2.75 16.39
CA TRP A 101 -14.98 -2.29 16.54
C TRP A 101 -14.93 -0.90 17.20
N LYS A 102 -14.04 -0.76 18.19
CA LYS A 102 -13.89 0.46 19.03
C LYS A 102 -12.53 1.15 18.89
N GLY A 103 -11.83 0.94 17.78
CA GLY A 103 -10.58 1.64 17.48
C GLY A 103 -9.29 0.86 17.72
N ASP A 104 -9.35 -0.40 18.16
CA ASP A 104 -8.15 -1.23 18.33
C ASP A 104 -7.64 -1.77 16.98
N LYS A 105 -6.64 -1.10 16.40
CA LYS A 105 -6.07 -1.47 15.09
C LYS A 105 -5.29 -2.79 15.12
N SER A 106 -4.88 -3.29 16.30
CA SER A 106 -4.04 -4.49 16.42
C SER A 106 -4.71 -5.75 15.85
N ILE A 107 -6.05 -5.78 15.84
CA ILE A 107 -6.83 -6.89 15.29
C ILE A 107 -6.62 -7.12 13.78
N PHE A 108 -6.04 -6.14 13.09
CA PHE A 108 -5.81 -6.19 11.64
C PHE A 108 -4.36 -6.55 11.27
N GLU A 109 -3.44 -6.63 12.24
CA GLU A 109 -2.01 -6.82 11.96
C GLU A 109 -1.70 -8.09 11.17
N ASP A 110 -2.44 -9.17 11.46
CA ASP A 110 -2.26 -10.45 10.79
C ASP A 110 -2.78 -10.45 9.34
N PHE A 111 -3.57 -9.45 8.95
CA PHE A 111 -4.01 -9.27 7.57
C PHE A 111 -2.91 -8.78 6.63
N MET A 112 -1.86 -8.16 7.16
CA MET A 112 -0.71 -7.69 6.37
C MET A 112 -0.10 -8.83 5.55
N LYS A 113 -0.07 -10.04 6.12
CA LYS A 113 0.41 -11.23 5.42
C LYS A 113 -0.47 -11.59 4.22
N THR A 114 -1.79 -11.49 4.36
CA THR A 114 -2.74 -11.72 3.27
C THR A 114 -2.58 -10.68 2.16
N MET A 115 -2.33 -9.42 2.51
CA MET A 115 -2.02 -8.37 1.53
C MET A 115 -0.74 -8.70 0.75
N ASP A 116 0.32 -9.11 1.45
CA ASP A 116 1.58 -9.51 0.83
C ASP A 116 1.43 -10.74 -0.08
N GLU A 117 0.59 -11.71 0.29
CA GLU A 117 0.27 -12.89 -0.51
C GLU A 117 -0.50 -12.53 -1.79
N VAL A 118 -1.47 -11.61 -1.71
CA VAL A 118 -2.26 -11.17 -2.88
C VAL A 118 -1.42 -10.33 -3.83
N LEU A 119 -0.58 -9.44 -3.30
CA LEU A 119 0.23 -8.53 -4.12
C LEU A 119 1.52 -9.18 -4.63
N GLY A 120 1.89 -10.36 -4.12
CA GLY A 120 3.01 -11.15 -4.61
C GLY A 120 4.31 -10.34 -4.72
N GLU A 121 5.03 -10.49 -5.83
CA GLU A 121 6.23 -9.71 -6.14
C GLU A 121 5.92 -8.27 -6.62
N GLU A 122 4.68 -7.98 -7.03
CA GLU A 122 4.26 -6.66 -7.54
C GLU A 122 4.11 -5.61 -6.43
N GLY A 123 3.79 -6.07 -5.21
CA GLY A 123 3.89 -5.31 -3.98
C GLY A 123 5.31 -5.27 -3.42
N ARG A 124 6.23 -6.14 -3.82
CA ARG A 124 7.63 -6.03 -3.40
C ARG A 124 8.36 -5.00 -4.25
N GLY A 125 8.05 -3.73 -4.00
CA GLY A 125 8.88 -2.65 -4.49
C GLY A 125 10.34 -2.86 -4.08
N ARG A 126 11.23 -2.21 -4.83
CA ARG A 126 12.71 -2.30 -4.86
C ARG A 126 13.48 -2.55 -3.54
N ASP A 127 12.86 -2.43 -2.37
CA ASP A 127 13.37 -2.85 -1.06
C ASP A 127 13.64 -4.35 -0.99
N MET A 128 13.02 -5.17 -1.85
CA MET A 128 13.39 -6.58 -2.02
C MET A 128 14.88 -6.77 -2.32
N LYS A 129 15.55 -5.83 -3.01
CA LYS A 129 17.01 -5.91 -3.22
C LYS A 129 17.78 -5.70 -1.92
N MET A 130 17.29 -4.86 -1.03
CA MET A 130 17.97 -4.56 0.22
C MET A 130 17.77 -5.71 1.22
N ASP A 131 16.53 -6.17 1.38
CA ASP A 131 16.19 -7.31 2.23
C ASP A 131 16.81 -8.62 1.72
N ASP A 132 16.85 -8.86 0.40
CA ASP A 132 17.58 -9.99 -0.17
C ASP A 132 19.07 -9.95 0.16
N VAL A 133 19.69 -8.77 0.10
CA VAL A 133 21.11 -8.59 0.42
C VAL A 133 21.34 -8.93 1.89
N PHE A 134 20.49 -8.45 2.79
CA PHE A 134 20.58 -8.78 4.21
C PHE A 134 20.33 -10.27 4.50
N GLU A 135 19.35 -10.89 3.85
CA GLU A 135 19.08 -12.33 4.01
C GLU A 135 20.21 -13.20 3.43
N LYS A 136 20.78 -12.84 2.28
CA LYS A 136 21.96 -13.51 1.71
C LYS A 136 23.18 -13.36 2.63
N LEU A 137 23.38 -12.20 3.25
CA LEU A 137 24.45 -11.97 4.22
C LEU A 137 24.27 -12.84 5.48
N LYS A 138 23.06 -12.86 6.06
CA LYS A 138 22.75 -13.71 7.24
C LYS A 138 22.95 -15.19 6.97
N LYS A 139 22.62 -15.65 5.77
CA LYS A 139 22.81 -17.05 5.34
C LYS A 139 24.26 -17.37 4.95
N GLY A 140 25.16 -16.39 5.00
CA GLY A 140 26.55 -16.55 4.55
C GLY A 140 26.71 -16.77 3.04
N ALA A 141 25.66 -16.48 2.26
CA ALA A 141 25.66 -16.63 0.81
C ALA A 141 26.42 -15.51 0.10
N ILE A 142 26.67 -14.39 0.78
CA ILE A 142 27.53 -13.28 0.34
C ILE A 142 28.36 -12.77 1.52
N SER A 143 29.52 -12.21 1.20
CA SER A 143 30.39 -11.53 2.17
C SER A 143 29.86 -10.13 2.54
N ALA A 144 30.35 -9.58 3.66
CA ALA A 144 30.04 -8.22 4.07
C ALA A 144 30.46 -7.16 3.02
N THR A 145 31.56 -7.41 2.31
CA THR A 145 32.05 -6.53 1.24
C THR A 145 31.13 -6.54 0.02
N GLU A 146 30.66 -7.72 -0.39
CA GLU A 146 29.71 -7.87 -1.50
C GLU A 146 28.35 -7.26 -1.15
N ALA A 147 27.88 -7.45 0.09
CA ALA A 147 26.67 -6.80 0.58
C ALA A 147 26.81 -5.27 0.52
N SER A 148 27.92 -4.73 1.02
CA SER A 148 28.20 -3.28 0.97
C SER A 148 28.19 -2.74 -0.45
N GLN A 149 28.80 -3.45 -1.42
CA GLN A 149 28.83 -3.01 -2.81
C GLN A 149 27.43 -2.97 -3.42
N GLN A 150 26.62 -4.03 -3.19
CA GLN A 150 25.26 -4.10 -3.72
C GLN A 150 24.35 -3.02 -3.13
N LEU A 151 24.51 -2.70 -1.84
CA LEU A 151 23.80 -1.61 -1.18
C LEU A 151 24.20 -0.24 -1.76
N VAL A 152 25.50 0.01 -1.95
CA VAL A 152 25.99 1.26 -2.56
C VAL A 152 25.46 1.43 -3.98
N ASP A 153 25.52 0.38 -4.81
CA ASP A 153 25.00 0.41 -6.17
C ASP A 153 23.49 0.66 -6.22
N PHE A 154 22.76 0.09 -5.25
CA PHE A 154 21.33 0.33 -5.07
C PHE A 154 21.05 1.81 -4.78
N PHE A 155 21.73 2.42 -3.81
CA PHE A 155 21.57 3.84 -3.47
C PHE A 155 21.96 4.76 -4.63
N LEU A 156 23.05 4.46 -5.35
CA LEU A 156 23.49 5.24 -6.51
C LEU A 156 22.47 5.21 -7.65
N LYS A 157 21.80 4.07 -7.88
CA LYS A 157 20.70 3.98 -8.86
C LYS A 157 19.48 4.81 -8.42
N LYS A 158 19.18 4.87 -7.12
CA LYS A 158 18.09 5.70 -6.57
C LYS A 158 18.35 7.19 -6.81
N VAL A 159 19.59 7.65 -6.59
CA VAL A 159 19.99 9.05 -6.81
C VAL A 159 19.94 9.44 -8.30
N LYS A 160 20.33 8.52 -9.20
CA LYS A 160 20.34 8.81 -10.66
C LYS A 160 18.97 8.77 -11.32
N GLY A 161 17.97 8.10 -10.74
CA GLY A 161 16.61 7.99 -11.27
C GLY A 161 15.65 9.12 -10.87
N SER A 162 16.14 10.16 -10.19
CA SER A 162 15.33 11.28 -9.66
C SER A 162 15.48 12.59 -10.48
N LYS A 163 15.83 12.48 -11.77
CA LYS A 163 15.88 13.60 -12.72
C LYS A 163 14.79 13.47 -13.77
#